data_AF-A0A0Q4XGC8-F1
#
_entry.id   AF-A0A0Q4XGC8-F1
#
_cell.length_a   1.000
_cell.length_b   1.000
_cell.length_c   1.000
_cell.angle_alpha   90.00
_cell.angle_beta   90.00
_cell.angle_gamma   90.00
#
_symmetry.space_group_name_H-M   'P 1'
#
loop_
_entity.id
_entity.type
_entity.pdbx_description
1 polymer ?
#
loop_
_entity_poly.entity_id
_entity_poly.type
_entity_poly.pdbx_seq_one_letter_code
_entity_poly.pdbx_strand_id
1 'polypeptide(L)'
;MSIKVRTMSLMSRFLSDRRGNIAIIFGLSFVPLMFLAGTGIDYGRASAMRARLQNAVDGTALSLCQTTTTTTSAALEDQATKLIASYMPVATLTTPLTIGANPRTILVKATATYTTAFARLLRINTIDVSASSQCATPMAQTFEIAIALDTTGSMNKAGGSGTKMAAAQDAAKKFVDYVYTKPAFSPQTRISIVPFASGVAVDPNTYGAATAWIDGSSAPKSAYHWTNVDFSAANATVKAAIKNRLDIFAQLKKLDSTWGWAGCLETLPYPLNVQDAAPTSGNPDSYFVPMFAPDEPAGTSQDMTYVQNDSANNLPKTASRYTKMNPSVQYQLNSYLEDYTNEPGCEAKTMTAPEAEMRACKYYKSTRYSVTTYNDVGIPNGPNFGCTSKPLQTLTNDTAKLKSLIDGLGPLGSTNIFEGFMWAWRTISPLSVFGQGVAYNDTTVRKVIVLMTDGFNSWNTNATIAASSGFDFRNINDSLFGSMGYITNGNGTKVSGSSALAGRLVTGTASPASDAQARDALDALTREACTNAKARNIAVFTIGFSVPNDPIDQAGINLLRDCATVPAQAYVANSSTALIAAFDDIAKSIGKLRIVR
;
A
#
# COMPACT_ATOMS: atom_id res chain seq x y z
N MET A 1 -47.33 73.90 76.27
CA MET A 1 -46.31 74.52 75.38
C MET A 1 -45.20 73.49 75.10
N SER A 2 -45.41 72.45 74.26
CA SER A 2 -44.29 71.51 73.94
C SER A 2 -44.47 70.57 72.72
N ILE A 3 -45.40 70.82 71.79
CA ILE A 3 -45.61 69.92 70.63
C ILE A 3 -45.26 70.56 69.28
N LYS A 4 -45.26 71.90 69.15
CA LYS A 4 -45.01 72.58 67.86
C LYS A 4 -43.54 72.70 67.43
N VAL A 5 -42.57 72.49 68.33
CA VAL A 5 -41.14 72.74 68.02
C VAL A 5 -40.43 71.51 67.43
N ARG A 6 -40.96 70.29 67.66
CA ARG A 6 -40.29 69.04 67.20
C ARG A 6 -40.58 68.68 65.74
N THR A 7 -41.70 69.13 65.16
CA THR A 7 -42.09 68.82 63.77
C THR A 7 -41.40 69.69 62.71
N MET A 8 -41.09 70.94 63.02
CA MET A 8 -40.34 71.82 62.08
C MET A 8 -38.88 71.37 61.87
N SER A 9 -38.25 70.75 62.87
CA SER A 9 -36.89 70.20 62.78
C SER A 9 -36.77 68.97 61.87
N LEU A 10 -37.83 68.16 61.76
CA LEU A 10 -37.85 66.96 60.90
C LEU A 10 -38.07 67.31 59.41
N MET A 11 -38.90 68.31 59.12
CA MET A 11 -39.13 68.78 57.74
C MET A 11 -37.93 69.54 57.16
N SER A 12 -37.21 70.32 57.96
CA SER A 12 -35.97 70.95 57.50
C SER A 12 -34.87 69.91 57.25
N ARG A 13 -34.80 68.85 58.07
CA ARG A 13 -33.88 67.71 57.86
C ARG A 13 -34.21 66.92 56.59
N PHE A 14 -35.49 66.74 56.27
CA PHE A 14 -35.95 66.09 55.03
C PHE A 14 -35.63 66.92 53.77
N LEU A 15 -35.84 68.24 53.81
CA LEU A 15 -35.50 69.14 52.71
C LEU A 15 -33.98 69.30 52.49
N SER A 16 -33.17 69.09 53.53
CA SER A 16 -31.69 69.05 53.42
C SER A 16 -31.13 67.67 53.06
N ASP A 17 -31.96 66.62 52.93
CA ASP A 17 -31.51 65.25 52.77
C ASP A 17 -31.15 64.91 51.31
N ARG A 18 -29.85 64.98 50.98
CA ARG A 18 -29.33 64.62 49.64
C ARG A 18 -29.36 63.11 49.34
N ARG A 19 -29.78 62.25 50.29
CA ARG A 19 -29.87 60.79 50.09
C ARG A 19 -30.98 60.38 49.11
N GLY A 20 -31.96 61.24 48.82
CA GLY A 20 -33.01 61.00 47.82
C GLY A 20 -32.55 61.06 46.36
N ASN A 21 -31.42 61.74 46.08
CA ASN A 21 -30.90 61.85 44.71
C ASN A 21 -30.42 60.50 44.16
N ILE A 22 -29.96 59.60 45.04
CA ILE A 22 -29.59 58.22 44.69
C ILE A 22 -30.81 57.45 44.19
N ALA A 23 -31.99 57.62 44.82
CA ALA A 23 -33.21 56.94 44.40
C ALA A 23 -33.71 57.44 43.03
N ILE A 24 -33.56 58.73 42.74
CA ILE A 24 -33.93 59.31 41.44
C ILE A 24 -32.96 58.85 40.33
N ILE A 25 -31.65 58.92 40.58
CA ILE A 25 -30.64 58.43 39.62
C ILE A 25 -30.78 56.91 39.42
N PHE A 26 -31.02 56.15 40.48
CA PHE A 26 -31.28 54.72 40.42
C PHE A 26 -32.54 54.42 39.61
N GLY A 27 -33.66 55.10 39.88
CA GLY A 27 -34.91 54.90 39.13
C GLY A 27 -34.75 55.23 37.63
N LEU A 28 -34.06 56.33 37.29
CA LEU A 28 -33.81 56.71 35.90
C LEU A 28 -32.80 55.79 35.20
N SER A 29 -31.82 55.24 35.92
CA SER A 29 -30.81 54.32 35.36
C SER A 29 -31.31 52.87 35.31
N PHE A 30 -32.25 52.50 36.16
CA PHE A 30 -32.81 51.15 36.23
C PHE A 30 -33.59 50.80 34.97
N VAL A 31 -34.33 51.76 34.41
CA VAL A 31 -35.10 51.59 33.17
C VAL A 31 -34.19 51.16 32.00
N PRO A 32 -33.15 51.92 31.60
CA PRO A 32 -32.27 51.51 30.50
C PRO A 32 -31.48 50.22 30.81
N LEU A 33 -31.11 49.96 32.07
CA LEU A 33 -30.45 48.71 32.45
C LEU A 33 -31.37 47.48 32.29
N MET A 34 -32.64 47.61 32.65
CA MET A 34 -33.64 46.55 32.43
C MET A 34 -33.89 46.30 30.95
N PHE A 35 -33.92 47.35 30.12
CA PHE A 35 -34.01 47.19 28.67
C PHE A 35 -32.78 46.47 28.10
N LEU A 36 -31.57 46.85 28.50
CA LEU A 36 -30.35 46.17 28.06
C LEU A 36 -30.33 44.69 28.49
N ALA A 37 -30.67 44.39 29.74
CA ALA A 37 -30.76 43.01 30.22
C ALA A 37 -31.85 42.21 29.48
N GLY A 38 -33.03 42.79 29.30
CA GLY A 38 -34.16 42.17 28.60
C GLY A 38 -33.86 41.89 27.12
N THR A 39 -33.28 42.87 26.41
CA THR A 39 -32.84 42.69 25.02
C THR A 39 -31.73 41.65 24.90
N GLY A 40 -30.83 41.56 25.88
CA GLY A 40 -29.83 40.50 25.97
C GLY A 40 -30.44 39.10 26.07
N ILE A 41 -31.52 38.95 26.86
CA ILE A 41 -32.26 37.68 26.96
C ILE A 41 -32.95 37.33 25.62
N ASP A 42 -33.62 38.28 25.00
CA ASP A 42 -34.27 38.08 23.69
C ASP A 42 -33.25 37.72 22.60
N TYR A 43 -32.10 38.41 22.58
CA TYR A 43 -31.00 38.09 21.67
C TYR A 43 -30.43 36.69 21.93
N GLY A 44 -30.21 36.32 23.20
CA GLY A 44 -29.74 34.99 23.58
C GLY A 44 -30.70 33.88 23.12
N ARG A 45 -32.01 34.09 23.28
CA ARG A 45 -33.04 33.15 22.82
C ARG A 45 -33.15 33.08 21.30
N ALA A 46 -33.10 34.22 20.60
CA ALA A 46 -33.08 34.27 19.15
C ALA A 46 -31.82 33.56 18.58
N SER A 47 -30.66 33.79 19.20
CA SER A 47 -29.40 33.12 18.84
C SER A 47 -29.47 31.59 19.05
N ALA A 48 -30.01 31.14 20.18
CA ALA A 48 -30.25 29.71 20.43
C ALA A 48 -31.24 29.09 19.42
N MET A 49 -32.27 29.84 19.03
CA MET A 49 -33.21 29.42 17.98
C MET A 49 -32.53 29.31 16.62
N ARG A 50 -31.66 30.26 16.25
CA ARG A 50 -30.84 30.20 15.02
C ARG A 50 -29.95 28.95 14.99
N ALA A 51 -29.30 28.61 16.11
CA ALA A 51 -28.46 27.41 16.20
C ALA A 51 -29.28 26.11 16.00
N ARG A 52 -30.48 26.03 16.58
CA ARG A 52 -31.41 24.90 16.35
C ARG A 52 -31.88 24.83 14.90
N LEU A 53 -32.20 25.99 14.30
CA LEU A 53 -32.58 26.08 12.90
C LEU A 53 -31.44 25.63 11.97
N GLN A 54 -30.18 25.97 12.31
CA GLN A 54 -29.00 25.48 11.58
C GLN A 54 -28.91 23.95 11.60
N ASN A 55 -29.03 23.33 12.77
CA ASN A 55 -29.02 21.86 12.87
C ASN A 55 -30.16 21.21 12.07
N ALA A 56 -31.34 21.84 12.03
CA ALA A 56 -32.49 21.37 11.25
C ALA A 56 -32.24 21.45 9.74
N VAL A 57 -31.68 22.56 9.24
CA VAL A 57 -31.33 22.69 7.81
C VAL A 57 -30.17 21.79 7.42
N ASP A 58 -29.18 21.58 8.30
CA ASP A 58 -28.05 20.66 8.06
C ASP A 58 -28.53 19.21 7.92
N GLY A 59 -29.36 18.75 8.87
CA GLY A 59 -29.95 17.41 8.84
C GLY A 59 -30.88 17.20 7.64
N THR A 60 -31.64 18.23 7.27
CA THR A 60 -32.50 18.20 6.08
C THR A 60 -31.67 18.14 4.79
N ALA A 61 -30.68 19.01 4.63
CA ALA A 61 -29.80 19.03 3.47
C ALA A 61 -29.12 17.66 3.29
N LEU A 62 -28.55 17.10 4.35
CA LEU A 62 -27.91 15.78 4.28
C LEU A 62 -28.88 14.68 3.81
N SER A 63 -30.10 14.64 4.35
CA SER A 63 -31.11 13.65 3.94
C SER A 63 -31.53 13.81 2.48
N LEU A 64 -31.69 15.04 1.99
CA LEU A 64 -32.07 15.30 0.60
C LEU A 64 -30.96 14.87 -0.36
N CYS A 65 -29.69 15.07 -0.01
CA CYS A 65 -28.56 14.64 -0.84
C CYS A 65 -28.33 13.13 -0.89
N GLN A 66 -29.04 12.34 -0.09
CA GLN A 66 -29.04 10.88 -0.20
C GLN A 66 -30.09 10.33 -1.19
N THR A 67 -30.97 11.20 -1.71
CA THR A 67 -31.99 10.80 -2.70
C THR A 67 -31.38 10.58 -4.09
N THR A 68 -32.01 9.73 -4.91
CA THR A 68 -31.55 9.43 -6.26
C THR A 68 -31.57 10.69 -7.15
N THR A 69 -30.70 10.76 -8.16
CA THR A 69 -30.67 11.86 -9.14
C THR A 69 -31.92 11.95 -10.01
N THR A 70 -32.73 10.88 -10.04
CA THR A 70 -34.03 10.81 -10.71
C THR A 70 -35.18 11.39 -9.89
N THR A 71 -34.94 11.75 -8.61
CA THR A 71 -35.97 12.35 -7.75
C THR A 71 -36.34 13.75 -8.26
N THR A 72 -37.62 13.99 -8.49
CA THR A 72 -38.11 15.28 -9.01
C THR A 72 -37.95 16.41 -7.99
N SER A 73 -37.84 17.65 -8.46
CA SER A 73 -37.76 18.83 -7.59
C SER A 73 -38.96 18.93 -6.63
N ALA A 74 -40.16 18.61 -7.11
CA ALA A 74 -41.38 18.59 -6.28
C ALA A 74 -41.30 17.56 -5.14
N ALA A 75 -40.76 16.37 -5.40
CA ALA A 75 -40.60 15.34 -4.36
C ALA A 75 -39.55 15.74 -3.31
N LEU A 76 -38.48 16.43 -3.74
CA LEU A 76 -37.47 16.97 -2.81
C LEU A 76 -38.05 18.06 -1.92
N GLU A 77 -38.87 18.95 -2.46
CA GLU A 77 -39.51 20.03 -1.70
C GLU A 77 -40.51 19.49 -0.68
N ASP A 78 -41.30 18.48 -1.05
CA ASP A 78 -42.22 17.80 -0.12
C ASP A 78 -41.44 17.13 1.03
N GLN A 79 -40.36 16.41 0.72
CA GLN A 79 -39.51 15.77 1.73
C GLN A 79 -38.81 16.81 2.62
N ALA A 80 -38.28 17.89 2.05
CA ALA A 80 -37.64 18.97 2.79
C ALA A 80 -38.60 19.65 3.76
N THR A 81 -39.83 19.90 3.31
CA THR A 81 -40.90 20.52 4.12
C THR A 81 -41.25 19.64 5.31
N LYS A 82 -41.42 18.33 5.08
CA LYS A 82 -41.69 17.35 6.15
C LYS A 82 -40.55 17.25 7.16
N LEU A 83 -39.30 17.25 6.70
CA LEU A 83 -38.12 17.17 7.56
C LEU A 83 -37.94 18.44 8.41
N ILE A 84 -38.05 19.62 7.81
CA ILE A 84 -37.95 20.88 8.55
C ILE A 84 -39.08 20.99 9.59
N ALA A 85 -40.31 20.65 9.22
CA ALA A 85 -41.44 20.64 10.16
C ALA A 85 -41.23 19.63 11.31
N SER A 86 -40.60 18.48 11.03
CA SER A 86 -40.26 17.47 12.04
C SER A 86 -39.19 17.96 13.02
N TYR A 87 -38.10 18.56 12.51
CA TYR A 87 -37.03 19.09 13.36
C TYR A 87 -37.47 20.35 14.13
N MET A 88 -38.25 21.22 13.49
CA MET A 88 -38.65 22.51 14.03
C MET A 88 -40.00 22.95 13.44
N PRO A 89 -41.13 22.65 14.10
CA PRO A 89 -42.47 22.94 13.58
C PRO A 89 -42.76 24.42 13.29
N VAL A 90 -42.06 25.33 13.95
CA VAL A 90 -42.19 26.79 13.78
C VAL A 90 -41.33 27.36 12.66
N ALA A 91 -40.53 26.53 11.99
CA ALA A 91 -39.69 26.93 10.87
C ALA A 91 -40.45 26.79 9.55
N THR A 92 -40.18 27.70 8.62
CA THR A 92 -40.72 27.71 7.26
C THR A 92 -39.58 27.50 6.27
N LEU A 93 -39.72 26.51 5.40
CA LEU A 93 -38.79 26.27 4.30
C LEU A 93 -38.94 27.37 3.23
N THR A 94 -37.83 27.88 2.70
CA THR A 94 -37.84 28.76 1.54
C THR A 94 -37.90 27.91 0.26
N THR A 95 -38.95 28.10 -0.54
CA THR A 95 -39.14 27.43 -1.84
C THR A 95 -39.12 28.44 -3.00
N PRO A 96 -38.72 28.03 -4.23
CA PRO A 96 -38.24 26.70 -4.58
C PRO A 96 -36.83 26.41 -4.04
N LEU A 97 -36.50 25.12 -3.86
CA LEU A 97 -35.13 24.73 -3.50
C LEU A 97 -34.18 25.09 -4.65
N THR A 98 -33.00 25.64 -4.32
CA THR A 98 -31.97 25.87 -5.34
C THR A 98 -31.22 24.57 -5.59
N ILE A 99 -31.42 23.98 -6.77
CA ILE A 99 -30.78 22.74 -7.20
C ILE A 99 -29.77 23.07 -8.29
N GLY A 100 -28.47 22.97 -7.99
CA GLY A 100 -27.40 23.07 -8.99
C GLY A 100 -27.19 21.73 -9.70
N ALA A 101 -26.53 21.77 -10.87
CA ALA A 101 -26.12 20.58 -11.61
C ALA A 101 -24.58 20.48 -11.65
N ASN A 102 -24.06 19.25 -11.70
CA ASN A 102 -22.64 18.89 -11.89
C ASN A 102 -21.63 19.52 -10.88
N PRO A 103 -21.55 19.06 -9.61
CA PRO A 103 -22.36 18.04 -8.94
C PRO A 103 -23.78 18.55 -8.65
N ARG A 104 -24.75 17.63 -8.49
CA ARG A 104 -26.09 18.03 -8.01
C ARG A 104 -25.95 18.59 -6.59
N THR A 105 -26.16 19.89 -6.44
CA THR A 105 -26.14 20.58 -5.16
C THR A 105 -27.56 20.93 -4.77
N ILE A 106 -27.89 20.82 -3.49
CA ILE A 106 -29.20 21.19 -2.95
C ILE A 106 -28.95 22.18 -1.83
N LEU A 107 -29.39 23.43 -2.02
CA LEU A 107 -29.33 24.47 -1.01
C LEU A 107 -30.67 24.54 -0.28
N VAL A 108 -30.64 24.20 1.00
CA VAL A 108 -31.79 24.29 1.91
C VAL A 108 -31.70 25.60 2.68
N LYS A 109 -32.75 26.42 2.60
CA LYS A 109 -32.90 27.66 3.37
C LYS A 109 -34.19 27.57 4.17
N ALA A 110 -34.13 27.93 5.44
CA ALA A 110 -35.31 28.01 6.29
C ALA A 110 -35.26 29.27 7.16
N THR A 111 -36.44 29.77 7.50
CA THR A 111 -36.64 30.93 8.37
C THR A 111 -37.54 30.56 9.53
N ALA A 112 -37.31 31.13 10.70
CA ALA A 112 -38.21 31.06 11.84
C ALA A 112 -38.31 32.43 12.49
N THR A 113 -39.46 32.75 13.06
CA THR A 113 -39.70 34.05 13.70
C THR A 113 -39.76 33.87 15.22
N TYR A 114 -38.85 34.50 15.93
CA TYR A 114 -38.89 34.58 17.40
C TYR A 114 -39.72 35.78 17.83
N THR A 115 -40.75 35.56 18.65
CA THR A 115 -41.53 36.64 19.26
C THR A 115 -40.82 37.16 20.50
N THR A 116 -40.52 38.46 20.54
CA THR A 116 -39.73 39.08 21.62
C THR A 116 -40.57 39.29 22.88
N ALA A 117 -39.96 39.10 24.04
CA ALA A 117 -40.61 39.32 25.33
C ALA A 117 -40.37 40.74 25.87
N PHE A 118 -39.13 41.23 25.78
CA PHE A 118 -38.70 42.51 26.34
C PHE A 118 -38.51 43.58 25.26
N ALA A 119 -37.92 43.21 24.11
CA ALA A 119 -37.72 44.14 23.00
C ALA A 119 -39.04 44.65 22.41
N ARG A 120 -40.15 43.93 22.66
CA ARG A 120 -41.52 44.35 22.32
C ARG A 120 -41.90 45.70 22.91
N LEU A 121 -41.39 46.04 24.10
CA LEU A 121 -41.63 47.34 24.75
C LEU A 121 -40.96 48.50 23.99
N LEU A 122 -39.95 48.20 23.15
CA LEU A 122 -39.33 49.13 22.19
C LEU A 122 -39.96 49.05 20.79
N ARG A 123 -41.17 48.49 20.66
CA ARG A 123 -41.89 48.24 19.39
C ARG A 123 -41.20 47.25 18.44
N ILE A 124 -40.20 46.49 18.90
CA ILE A 124 -39.59 45.39 18.13
C ILE A 124 -40.30 44.11 18.53
N ASN A 125 -41.39 43.75 17.85
CA ASN A 125 -42.25 42.63 18.25
C ASN A 125 -41.68 41.24 17.90
N THR A 126 -40.81 41.16 16.91
CA THR A 126 -40.26 39.90 16.39
C THR A 126 -38.82 40.05 15.95
N ILE A 127 -38.09 38.93 15.93
CA ILE A 127 -36.75 38.79 15.35
C ILE A 127 -36.80 37.59 14.40
N ASP A 128 -36.55 37.83 13.13
CA ASP A 128 -36.47 36.76 12.13
C ASP A 128 -35.07 36.14 12.15
N VAL A 129 -35.04 34.82 12.26
CA VAL A 129 -33.80 34.02 12.17
C VAL A 129 -33.84 33.20 10.90
N SER A 130 -32.73 33.21 10.17
CA SER A 130 -32.54 32.42 8.96
C SER A 130 -31.32 31.53 9.10
N ALA A 131 -31.41 30.34 8.51
CA ALA A 131 -30.29 29.41 8.37
C ALA A 131 -30.27 28.85 6.96
N SER A 132 -29.09 28.46 6.50
CA SER A 132 -28.90 27.80 5.22
C SER A 132 -27.84 26.72 5.32
N SER A 133 -28.06 25.62 4.61
CA SER A 133 -27.07 24.57 4.42
C SER A 133 -27.11 24.10 2.97
N GLN A 134 -25.93 23.91 2.38
CA GLN A 134 -25.80 23.26 1.09
C GLN A 134 -25.28 21.83 1.28
N CYS A 135 -25.80 20.92 0.46
CA CYS A 135 -25.24 19.60 0.30
C CYS A 135 -24.95 19.35 -1.18
N ALA A 136 -24.02 18.44 -1.47
CA ALA A 136 -23.78 17.92 -2.81
C ALA A 136 -24.02 16.41 -2.81
N THR A 137 -24.84 15.91 -3.75
CA THR A 137 -24.95 14.46 -3.97
C THR A 137 -23.57 13.91 -4.35
N PRO A 138 -23.23 12.66 -3.97
CA PRO A 138 -21.95 12.10 -4.32
C PRO A 138 -21.87 12.00 -5.84
N MET A 139 -20.91 12.68 -6.45
CA MET A 139 -20.45 12.23 -7.75
C MET A 139 -19.74 10.92 -7.50
N ALA A 140 -20.19 9.86 -8.17
CA ALA A 140 -19.45 8.61 -8.21
C ALA A 140 -18.02 8.96 -8.64
N GLN A 141 -17.05 8.75 -7.75
CA GLN A 141 -15.68 9.10 -8.04
C GLN A 141 -15.03 7.96 -8.81
N THR A 142 -14.21 8.31 -9.79
CA THR A 142 -13.43 7.31 -10.52
C THR A 142 -12.16 7.04 -9.74
N PHE A 143 -11.84 5.76 -9.55
CA PHE A 143 -10.62 5.35 -8.85
C PHE A 143 -9.74 4.45 -9.71
N GLU A 144 -8.44 4.54 -9.49
CA GLU A 144 -7.46 3.54 -9.89
C GLU A 144 -6.87 2.95 -8.62
N ILE A 145 -7.24 1.71 -8.33
CA ILE A 145 -6.91 1.05 -7.07
C ILE A 145 -5.90 -0.06 -7.37
N ALA A 146 -4.75 -0.04 -6.71
CA ALA A 146 -3.83 -1.16 -6.67
C ALA A 146 -3.94 -1.88 -5.32
N ILE A 147 -4.12 -3.20 -5.36
CA ILE A 147 -4.14 -4.03 -4.17
C ILE A 147 -2.86 -4.88 -4.19
N ALA A 148 -1.92 -4.57 -3.31
CA ALA A 148 -0.73 -5.39 -3.06
C ALA A 148 -1.08 -6.44 -2.00
N LEU A 149 -1.06 -7.71 -2.39
CA LEU A 149 -1.42 -8.83 -1.53
C LEU A 149 -0.19 -9.70 -1.27
N ASP A 150 0.16 -9.81 0.01
CA ASP A 150 1.21 -10.71 0.47
C ASP A 150 0.80 -12.17 0.24
N THR A 151 1.63 -12.90 -0.50
CA THR A 151 1.47 -14.33 -0.79
C THR A 151 2.63 -15.17 -0.28
N THR A 152 3.26 -14.74 0.80
CA THR A 152 4.47 -15.39 1.35
C THR A 152 4.13 -16.59 2.22
N GLY A 153 5.15 -17.37 2.59
CA GLY A 153 4.96 -18.60 3.37
C GLY A 153 4.27 -18.39 4.72
N SER A 154 4.43 -17.22 5.36
CA SER A 154 3.74 -16.87 6.63
C SER A 154 2.22 -16.87 6.48
N MET A 155 1.71 -16.55 5.29
CA MET A 155 0.29 -16.55 4.99
C MET A 155 -0.36 -17.94 5.03
N ASN A 156 0.42 -19.01 5.13
CA ASN A 156 -0.09 -20.38 5.34
C ASN A 156 -0.48 -20.66 6.81
N LYS A 157 -0.07 -19.80 7.75
CA LYS A 157 -0.39 -19.98 9.17
C LYS A 157 -1.89 -19.85 9.42
N ALA A 158 -2.38 -20.52 10.47
CA ALA A 158 -3.78 -20.46 10.85
C ALA A 158 -4.14 -19.06 11.37
N GLY A 159 -5.23 -18.49 10.84
CA GLY A 159 -5.84 -17.26 11.29
C GLY A 159 -7.33 -17.49 11.57
N GLY A 160 -7.68 -17.77 12.82
CA GLY A 160 -9.06 -18.09 13.20
C GLY A 160 -9.54 -19.43 12.64
N SER A 161 -10.62 -19.45 11.87
CA SER A 161 -11.26 -20.67 11.33
C SER A 161 -10.62 -21.24 10.05
N GLY A 162 -9.55 -20.63 9.54
CA GLY A 162 -8.86 -21.03 8.31
C GLY A 162 -7.43 -20.53 8.24
N THR A 163 -6.78 -20.59 7.08
CA THR A 163 -5.45 -19.98 6.88
C THR A 163 -5.57 -18.47 6.72
N LYS A 164 -4.48 -17.74 7.01
CA LYS A 164 -4.41 -16.31 6.75
C LYS A 164 -4.65 -15.98 5.27
N MET A 165 -4.11 -16.80 4.36
CA MET A 165 -4.35 -16.68 2.92
C MET A 165 -5.84 -16.76 2.56
N ALA A 166 -6.57 -17.76 3.09
CA ALA A 166 -8.01 -17.89 2.79
C ALA A 166 -8.81 -16.66 3.24
N ALA A 167 -8.47 -16.08 4.38
CA ALA A 167 -9.09 -14.84 4.86
C ALA A 167 -8.75 -13.63 3.99
N ALA A 168 -7.50 -13.53 3.53
CA ALA A 168 -7.05 -12.50 2.60
C ALA A 168 -7.83 -12.57 1.28
N GLN A 169 -7.99 -13.78 0.73
CA GLN A 169 -8.74 -14.03 -0.49
C GLN A 169 -10.21 -13.62 -0.35
N ASP A 170 -10.86 -14.03 0.73
CA ASP A 170 -12.26 -13.65 0.99
C ASP A 170 -12.43 -12.13 1.15
N ALA A 171 -11.56 -11.49 1.93
CA ALA A 171 -11.62 -10.04 2.15
C ALA A 171 -11.35 -9.24 0.87
N ALA A 172 -10.36 -9.64 0.06
CA ALA A 172 -10.05 -9.00 -1.22
C ALA A 172 -11.21 -9.15 -2.22
N LYS A 173 -11.86 -10.32 -2.29
CA LYS A 173 -13.05 -10.52 -3.15
C LYS A 173 -14.21 -9.62 -2.72
N LYS A 174 -14.48 -9.53 -1.42
CA LYS A 174 -15.51 -8.63 -0.87
C LYS A 174 -15.20 -7.16 -1.15
N PHE A 175 -13.92 -6.77 -1.10
CA PHE A 175 -13.50 -5.43 -1.51
C PHE A 175 -13.81 -5.16 -2.99
N VAL A 176 -13.46 -6.08 -3.89
CA VAL A 176 -13.80 -5.98 -5.32
C VAL A 176 -15.30 -5.85 -5.51
N ASP A 177 -16.10 -6.71 -4.88
CA ASP A 177 -17.55 -6.65 -4.96
C ASP A 177 -18.09 -5.32 -4.41
N TYR A 178 -17.56 -4.79 -3.31
CA TYR A 178 -17.96 -3.49 -2.76
C TYR A 178 -17.70 -2.35 -3.75
N VAL A 179 -16.49 -2.28 -4.32
CA VAL A 179 -16.12 -1.22 -5.27
C VAL A 179 -17.05 -1.21 -6.48
N TYR A 180 -17.44 -2.38 -7.01
CA TYR A 180 -18.27 -2.46 -8.21
C TYR A 180 -19.79 -2.49 -7.96
N THR A 181 -20.24 -2.62 -6.70
CA THR A 181 -21.68 -2.62 -6.37
C THR A 181 -22.16 -1.34 -5.69
N LYS A 182 -21.26 -0.51 -5.17
CA LYS A 182 -21.64 0.69 -4.40
C LYS A 182 -21.69 1.95 -5.28
N PRO A 183 -22.71 2.81 -5.12
CA PRO A 183 -22.91 4.00 -5.94
C PRO A 183 -21.84 5.10 -5.73
N ALA A 184 -20.99 4.96 -4.70
CA ALA A 184 -19.89 5.89 -4.46
C ALA A 184 -18.76 5.78 -5.50
N PHE A 185 -18.67 4.64 -6.21
CA PHE A 185 -17.64 4.38 -7.21
C PHE A 185 -18.23 4.51 -8.61
N SER A 186 -17.51 5.24 -9.46
CA SER A 186 -17.85 5.31 -10.89
C SER A 186 -17.67 3.93 -11.54
N PRO A 187 -18.52 3.54 -12.51
CA PRO A 187 -18.30 2.35 -13.34
C PRO A 187 -16.95 2.35 -14.09
N GLN A 188 -16.30 3.51 -14.22
CA GLN A 188 -14.96 3.67 -14.79
C GLN A 188 -13.83 3.31 -13.81
N THR A 189 -14.16 2.96 -12.56
CA THR A 189 -13.17 2.54 -11.57
C THR A 189 -12.48 1.25 -12.03
N ARG A 190 -11.15 1.23 -11.93
CA ARG A 190 -10.31 0.11 -12.34
C ARG A 190 -9.49 -0.37 -11.15
N ILE A 191 -9.36 -1.69 -11.01
CA ILE A 191 -8.54 -2.32 -9.97
C ILE A 191 -7.39 -3.09 -10.64
N SER A 192 -6.23 -3.05 -10.00
CA SER A 192 -5.08 -3.93 -10.26
C SER A 192 -4.77 -4.74 -9.01
N ILE A 193 -4.30 -5.98 -9.19
CA ILE A 193 -3.94 -6.88 -8.09
C ILE A 193 -2.49 -7.30 -8.29
N VAL A 194 -1.69 -7.10 -7.25
CA VAL A 194 -0.26 -7.37 -7.24
C VAL A 194 0.03 -8.37 -6.11
N PRO A 195 0.02 -9.67 -6.43
CA PRO A 195 0.55 -10.69 -5.52
C PRO A 195 2.05 -10.50 -5.37
N PHE A 196 2.57 -10.58 -4.15
CA PHE A 196 4.01 -10.46 -3.92
C PHE A 196 4.55 -11.49 -2.93
N ALA A 197 5.79 -11.89 -3.17
CA ALA A 197 6.61 -12.66 -2.24
C ALA A 197 8.04 -12.11 -2.30
N SER A 198 9.06 -12.93 -2.59
CA SER A 198 10.45 -12.44 -2.72
C SER A 198 10.62 -11.56 -3.96
N GLY A 199 9.67 -11.63 -4.90
CA GLY A 199 9.52 -10.77 -6.06
C GLY A 199 8.06 -10.69 -6.49
N VAL A 200 7.82 -10.03 -7.62
CA VAL A 200 6.51 -9.89 -8.26
C VAL A 200 6.62 -10.35 -9.71
N ALA A 201 5.71 -11.20 -10.15
CA ALA A 201 5.64 -11.71 -11.51
C ALA A 201 4.72 -10.85 -12.39
N VAL A 202 5.12 -10.63 -13.64
CA VAL A 202 4.21 -10.25 -14.74
C VAL A 202 3.81 -11.49 -15.53
N ASP A 203 2.78 -11.43 -16.37
CA ASP A 203 2.38 -12.59 -17.19
C ASP A 203 3.43 -12.90 -18.27
N PRO A 204 4.15 -14.05 -18.19
CA PRO A 204 5.21 -14.38 -19.14
C PRO A 204 4.69 -14.77 -20.53
N ASN A 205 3.38 -14.92 -20.72
CA ASN A 205 2.79 -15.07 -22.05
C ASN A 205 2.52 -13.72 -22.72
N THR A 206 2.35 -12.67 -21.92
CA THR A 206 2.11 -11.30 -22.39
C THR A 206 3.42 -10.52 -22.53
N TYR A 207 4.37 -10.74 -21.61
CA TYR A 207 5.64 -10.04 -21.55
C TYR A 207 6.81 -10.99 -21.82
N GLY A 208 7.92 -10.47 -22.38
CA GLY A 208 9.10 -11.27 -22.69
C GLY A 208 10.18 -10.47 -23.42
N ALA A 209 10.96 -11.14 -24.26
CA ALA A 209 12.13 -10.54 -24.92
C ALA A 209 11.80 -9.34 -25.83
N ALA A 210 10.60 -9.34 -26.42
CA ALA A 210 10.13 -8.25 -27.27
C ALA A 210 9.59 -7.04 -26.49
N THR A 211 9.42 -7.16 -25.16
CA THR A 211 8.88 -6.09 -24.33
C THR A 211 9.91 -4.98 -24.15
N ALA A 212 9.58 -3.77 -24.61
CA ALA A 212 10.54 -2.66 -24.72
C ALA A 212 11.21 -2.26 -23.40
N TRP A 213 10.50 -2.41 -22.28
CA TRP A 213 10.98 -2.05 -20.94
C TRP A 213 11.69 -3.19 -20.19
N ILE A 214 11.67 -4.41 -20.73
CA ILE A 214 12.44 -5.55 -20.19
C ILE A 214 13.84 -5.53 -20.82
N ASP A 215 14.85 -5.75 -19.99
CA ASP A 215 16.21 -5.97 -20.44
C ASP A 215 16.36 -7.39 -20.99
N GLY A 216 15.82 -7.59 -22.19
CA GLY A 216 15.80 -8.87 -22.88
C GLY A 216 15.62 -8.74 -24.40
N SER A 217 15.61 -7.51 -24.92
CA SER A 217 15.70 -7.25 -26.37
C SER A 217 17.00 -7.80 -26.95
N SER A 218 17.19 -7.74 -28.27
CA SER A 218 18.30 -8.34 -29.04
C SER A 218 19.73 -8.17 -28.48
N ALA A 219 19.96 -7.27 -27.52
CA ALA A 219 21.17 -7.19 -26.70
C ALA A 219 20.84 -6.76 -25.25
N PRO A 220 21.66 -7.20 -24.26
CA PRO A 220 21.57 -6.77 -22.86
C PRO A 220 21.96 -5.30 -22.72
N LYS A 221 21.24 -4.56 -21.87
CA LYS A 221 21.40 -3.11 -21.66
C LYS A 221 21.94 -2.78 -20.29
N SER A 222 21.38 -3.36 -19.23
CA SER A 222 21.76 -3.02 -17.86
C SER A 222 23.10 -3.64 -17.49
N ALA A 223 23.90 -2.93 -16.68
CA ALA A 223 25.12 -3.46 -16.09
C ALA A 223 24.86 -4.68 -15.19
N TYR A 224 23.63 -4.82 -14.67
CA TYR A 224 23.23 -5.92 -13.82
C TYR A 224 22.85 -7.19 -14.59
N HIS A 225 22.69 -7.11 -15.93
CA HIS A 225 22.16 -8.21 -16.74
C HIS A 225 22.95 -9.51 -16.59
N TRP A 226 24.27 -9.44 -16.46
CA TRP A 226 25.13 -10.62 -16.31
C TRP A 226 25.66 -10.81 -14.90
N THR A 227 25.01 -10.19 -13.90
CA THR A 227 25.28 -10.50 -12.50
C THR A 227 25.07 -12.01 -12.29
N ASN A 228 26.06 -12.67 -11.69
CA ASN A 228 26.16 -14.13 -11.49
C ASN A 228 26.21 -14.98 -12.78
N VAL A 229 26.58 -14.40 -13.93
CA VAL A 229 26.74 -15.13 -15.20
C VAL A 229 28.01 -14.67 -15.92
N ASP A 230 28.99 -15.55 -16.06
CA ASP A 230 30.28 -15.32 -16.70
C ASP A 230 30.45 -16.14 -17.99
N PHE A 231 30.74 -15.44 -19.08
CA PHE A 231 30.98 -16.01 -20.41
C PHE A 231 32.46 -16.18 -20.75
N SER A 232 33.39 -15.94 -19.82
CA SER A 232 34.84 -16.09 -20.04
C SER A 232 35.21 -17.48 -20.56
N ALA A 233 34.58 -18.53 -20.01
CA ALA A 233 34.76 -19.92 -20.44
C ALA A 233 33.86 -20.33 -21.63
N ALA A 234 32.92 -19.50 -22.05
CA ALA A 234 31.96 -19.86 -23.10
C ALA A 234 32.57 -19.73 -24.50
N ASN A 235 32.42 -20.79 -25.30
CA ASN A 235 32.80 -20.80 -26.72
C ASN A 235 31.83 -19.95 -27.58
N ALA A 236 32.14 -19.80 -28.86
CA ALA A 236 31.33 -19.02 -29.80
C ALA A 236 29.89 -19.56 -29.96
N THR A 237 29.71 -20.88 -29.91
CA THR A 237 28.40 -21.53 -30.00
C THR A 237 27.51 -21.17 -28.82
N VAL A 238 28.04 -21.23 -27.60
CA VAL A 238 27.32 -20.84 -26.37
C VAL A 238 26.95 -19.36 -26.42
N LYS A 239 27.89 -18.49 -26.79
CA LYS A 239 27.66 -17.03 -26.91
C LYS A 239 26.63 -16.67 -27.98
N ALA A 240 26.57 -17.46 -29.07
CA ALA A 240 25.54 -17.28 -30.09
C ALA A 240 24.16 -17.77 -29.64
N ALA A 241 24.11 -18.80 -28.79
CA ALA A 241 22.89 -19.40 -28.28
C ALA A 241 22.26 -18.66 -27.09
N ILE A 242 23.07 -17.95 -26.30
CA ILE A 242 22.65 -17.20 -25.12
C ILE A 242 23.11 -15.75 -25.27
N LYS A 243 22.19 -14.88 -25.73
CA LYS A 243 22.45 -13.44 -25.94
C LYS A 243 21.86 -12.59 -24.82
N ASN A 244 20.89 -13.12 -24.07
CA ASN A 244 20.28 -12.49 -22.90
C ASN A 244 19.80 -13.57 -21.91
N ARG A 245 19.33 -13.17 -20.73
CA ARG A 245 18.80 -14.11 -19.72
C ARG A 245 17.57 -14.90 -20.17
N LEU A 246 16.72 -14.37 -21.05
CA LEU A 246 15.56 -15.13 -21.57
C LEU A 246 16.00 -16.27 -22.49
N ASP A 247 17.15 -16.15 -23.16
CA ASP A 247 17.75 -17.26 -23.90
C ASP A 247 18.21 -18.38 -22.94
N ILE A 248 18.67 -18.06 -21.72
CA ILE A 248 18.97 -19.07 -20.68
C ILE A 248 17.70 -19.86 -20.37
N PHE A 249 16.59 -19.18 -20.06
CA PHE A 249 15.29 -19.84 -19.85
C PHE A 249 14.87 -20.68 -21.06
N ALA A 250 15.12 -20.21 -22.29
CA ALA A 250 14.82 -20.97 -23.51
C ALA A 250 15.68 -22.24 -23.65
N GLN A 251 16.93 -22.25 -23.16
CA GLN A 251 17.72 -23.48 -23.09
C GLN A 251 17.24 -24.41 -21.97
N LEU A 252 16.97 -23.88 -20.78
CA LEU A 252 16.55 -24.66 -19.62
C LEU A 252 15.16 -25.27 -19.79
N LYS A 253 14.26 -24.58 -20.49
CA LYS A 253 12.93 -25.11 -20.85
C LYS A 253 12.99 -26.38 -21.71
N LYS A 254 14.10 -26.63 -22.41
CA LYS A 254 14.33 -27.87 -23.17
C LYS A 254 14.67 -29.06 -22.27
N LEU A 255 15.16 -28.79 -21.05
CA LEU A 255 15.45 -29.80 -20.03
C LEU A 255 14.20 -30.12 -19.22
N ASP A 256 13.53 -29.07 -18.72
CA ASP A 256 12.26 -29.19 -18.00
C ASP A 256 11.28 -28.10 -18.47
N SER A 257 10.07 -28.50 -18.85
CA SER A 257 9.05 -27.58 -19.38
C SER A 257 8.60 -26.48 -18.40
N THR A 258 8.79 -26.67 -17.09
CA THR A 258 8.49 -25.72 -16.01
C THR A 258 9.58 -24.65 -15.81
N TRP A 259 10.76 -24.84 -16.38
CA TRP A 259 11.90 -23.92 -16.28
C TRP A 259 11.89 -22.79 -17.32
N GLY A 260 10.72 -22.48 -17.90
CA GLY A 260 10.52 -21.22 -18.62
C GLY A 260 10.48 -20.02 -17.68
N TRP A 261 10.73 -18.80 -18.16
CA TRP A 261 10.67 -17.61 -17.33
C TRP A 261 9.28 -17.44 -16.69
N ALA A 262 9.22 -17.41 -15.36
CA ALA A 262 7.96 -17.33 -14.60
C ALA A 262 7.40 -15.91 -14.50
N GLY A 263 8.09 -14.90 -15.03
CA GLY A 263 7.61 -13.53 -15.10
C GLY A 263 8.18 -12.57 -14.04
N CYS A 264 8.98 -13.05 -13.09
CA CYS A 264 9.61 -12.15 -12.11
C CYS A 264 10.76 -11.35 -12.70
N LEU A 265 10.95 -10.16 -12.16
CA LEU A 265 11.98 -9.21 -12.55
C LEU A 265 12.82 -8.85 -11.31
N GLU A 266 14.08 -8.54 -11.53
CA GLU A 266 14.93 -8.03 -10.48
C GLU A 266 14.58 -6.57 -10.13
N THR A 267 14.84 -6.21 -8.89
CA THR A 267 14.76 -4.84 -8.39
C THR A 267 15.74 -3.92 -9.13
N LEU A 268 15.31 -2.72 -9.50
CA LEU A 268 16.22 -1.73 -10.09
C LEU A 268 17.31 -1.28 -9.10
N PRO A 269 18.43 -0.70 -9.55
CA PRO A 269 19.37 -0.05 -8.63
C PRO A 269 18.78 1.19 -7.97
N TYR A 270 19.30 1.53 -6.79
CA TYR A 270 18.95 2.76 -6.08
C TYR A 270 19.56 3.98 -6.81
N PRO A 271 18.82 5.09 -6.98
CA PRO A 271 17.47 5.36 -6.47
C PRO A 271 16.32 5.03 -7.43
N LEU A 272 16.57 4.35 -8.55
CA LEU A 272 15.52 4.03 -9.55
C LEU A 272 14.44 3.11 -8.99
N ASN A 273 14.78 2.24 -8.03
CA ASN A 273 13.85 1.30 -7.44
C ASN A 273 12.78 1.92 -6.53
N VAL A 274 13.02 3.10 -5.95
CA VAL A 274 12.06 3.85 -5.11
C VAL A 274 11.32 4.94 -5.90
N GLN A 275 11.52 5.00 -7.22
CA GLN A 275 10.97 6.03 -8.08
C GLN A 275 10.00 5.45 -9.11
N ASP A 276 9.11 6.32 -9.57
CA ASP A 276 8.21 6.04 -10.68
C ASP A 276 8.68 6.77 -11.95
N ALA A 277 9.24 5.99 -12.87
CA ALA A 277 9.70 6.44 -14.18
C ALA A 277 9.65 5.29 -15.20
N ALA A 278 9.56 5.64 -16.49
CA ALA A 278 9.78 4.70 -17.58
C ALA A 278 11.28 4.42 -17.76
N PRO A 279 11.65 3.22 -18.24
CA PRO A 279 13.02 2.97 -18.68
C PRO A 279 13.42 3.87 -19.84
N THR A 280 14.66 4.32 -19.86
CA THR A 280 15.21 5.22 -20.89
C THR A 280 16.54 4.69 -21.43
N SER A 281 16.79 4.88 -22.72
CA SER A 281 18.06 4.47 -23.34
C SER A 281 19.27 5.23 -22.79
N GLY A 282 19.07 6.45 -22.29
CA GLY A 282 20.10 7.25 -21.63
C GLY A 282 20.51 6.72 -20.24
N ASN A 283 19.71 5.84 -19.64
CA ASN A 283 20.03 5.15 -18.40
C ASN A 283 19.76 3.64 -18.54
N PRO A 284 20.72 2.85 -19.06
CA PRO A 284 20.53 1.42 -19.31
C PRO A 284 20.14 0.59 -18.08
N ASP A 285 20.43 1.07 -16.87
CA ASP A 285 20.06 0.41 -15.61
C ASP A 285 18.61 0.66 -15.18
N SER A 286 17.87 1.46 -15.94
CA SER A 286 16.43 1.65 -15.75
C SER A 286 15.58 0.53 -16.39
N TYR A 287 16.17 -0.36 -17.20
CA TYR A 287 15.46 -1.51 -17.78
C TYR A 287 15.36 -2.65 -16.78
N PHE A 288 14.19 -3.31 -16.73
CA PHE A 288 13.96 -4.39 -15.78
C PHE A 288 14.60 -5.69 -16.25
N VAL A 289 15.56 -6.18 -15.48
CA VAL A 289 16.27 -7.43 -15.78
C VAL A 289 15.39 -8.63 -15.40
N PRO A 290 15.16 -9.63 -16.28
CA PRO A 290 14.51 -10.88 -15.91
C PRO A 290 15.20 -11.51 -14.70
N MET A 291 14.44 -11.76 -13.64
CA MET A 291 14.94 -12.45 -12.46
C MET A 291 15.35 -13.85 -12.86
N PHE A 292 16.62 -14.17 -12.64
CA PHE A 292 17.22 -15.44 -12.97
C PHE A 292 18.01 -15.91 -11.77
N ALA A 293 17.49 -16.92 -11.07
CA ALA A 293 18.19 -17.53 -9.96
C ALA A 293 19.30 -18.43 -10.52
N PRO A 294 20.59 -18.10 -10.31
CA PRO A 294 21.69 -18.92 -10.79
C PRO A 294 21.64 -20.30 -10.14
N ASP A 295 22.11 -21.30 -10.88
CA ASP A 295 22.37 -22.63 -10.34
C ASP A 295 23.53 -22.55 -9.34
N GLU A 296 23.26 -22.89 -8.09
CA GLU A 296 24.25 -22.91 -7.02
C GLU A 296 25.22 -24.09 -7.20
N PRO A 297 26.51 -23.92 -6.82
CA PRO A 297 27.57 -24.86 -7.18
C PRO A 297 27.42 -26.19 -6.43
N ALA A 298 27.05 -27.25 -7.16
CA ALA A 298 27.02 -28.63 -6.68
C ALA A 298 27.03 -29.63 -7.87
N GLY A 299 26.53 -30.84 -7.66
CA GLY A 299 26.47 -31.92 -8.64
C GLY A 299 25.11 -32.61 -8.59
N THR A 300 24.74 -33.25 -9.70
CA THR A 300 23.40 -33.80 -9.91
C THR A 300 23.28 -35.22 -9.36
N SER A 301 23.08 -35.34 -8.06
CA SER A 301 22.45 -36.52 -7.48
C SER A 301 21.59 -36.12 -6.29
N GLN A 302 20.57 -36.92 -6.00
CA GLN A 302 19.60 -36.75 -4.89
C GLN A 302 20.23 -36.66 -3.48
N ASP A 303 21.57 -36.64 -3.38
CA ASP A 303 22.40 -36.71 -2.17
C ASP A 303 23.41 -35.55 -2.04
N MET A 304 23.31 -34.49 -2.85
CA MET A 304 24.34 -33.44 -2.92
C MET A 304 23.90 -32.06 -2.42
N THR A 305 23.22 -32.01 -1.28
CA THR A 305 22.98 -30.74 -0.57
C THR A 305 24.26 -30.11 -0.01
N TYR A 306 25.41 -30.79 -0.11
CA TYR A 306 26.65 -30.39 0.54
C TYR A 306 27.84 -30.38 -0.41
N VAL A 307 28.68 -29.36 -0.27
CA VAL A 307 30.05 -29.39 -0.77
C VAL A 307 31.04 -29.41 0.42
N GLN A 308 31.93 -30.40 0.44
CA GLN A 308 32.97 -30.58 1.47
C GLN A 308 34.37 -30.38 0.88
N ASN A 309 35.31 -29.91 1.70
CA ASN A 309 36.73 -29.83 1.39
C ASN A 309 37.42 -31.17 1.75
N ASP A 310 38.01 -31.88 0.79
CA ASP A 310 38.71 -33.15 1.03
C ASP A 310 40.08 -32.94 1.70
N SER A 311 40.19 -33.41 2.94
CA SER A 311 41.48 -33.66 3.59
C SER A 311 41.84 -35.14 3.42
N ALA A 312 42.72 -35.41 2.47
CA ALA A 312 43.55 -36.62 2.39
C ALA A 312 42.82 -37.98 2.28
N ASN A 313 42.80 -38.52 1.04
CA ASN A 313 42.77 -39.95 0.66
C ASN A 313 41.43 -40.54 0.15
N ASN A 314 41.30 -40.61 -1.19
CA ASN A 314 40.58 -41.62 -1.99
C ASN A 314 39.05 -41.87 -1.75
N LEU A 315 38.25 -40.80 -1.96
CA LEU A 315 36.90 -40.67 -2.59
C LEU A 315 35.65 -41.41 -2.03
N PRO A 316 34.49 -40.70 -1.90
CA PRO A 316 33.50 -40.63 -3.01
C PRO A 316 33.16 -39.20 -3.57
N LYS A 317 33.36 -39.08 -4.90
CA LYS A 317 32.69 -38.36 -6.01
C LYS A 317 32.14 -36.92 -5.99
N THR A 318 32.18 -36.14 -4.91
CA THR A 318 31.74 -34.71 -4.99
C THR A 318 32.74 -33.72 -4.39
N ALA A 319 33.66 -34.21 -3.57
CA ALA A 319 34.49 -33.40 -2.68
C ALA A 319 35.89 -33.00 -3.22
N SER A 320 36.15 -33.03 -4.54
CA SER A 320 37.45 -32.58 -5.09
C SER A 320 37.33 -31.67 -6.33
N ARG A 321 36.16 -31.07 -6.57
CA ARG A 321 35.95 -30.15 -7.71
C ARG A 321 36.23 -28.69 -7.38
N TYR A 322 36.16 -28.30 -6.11
CA TYR A 322 36.25 -26.89 -5.72
C TYR A 322 37.52 -26.58 -4.92
N THR A 323 38.41 -25.77 -5.48
CA THR A 323 39.54 -25.18 -4.77
C THR A 323 39.04 -24.06 -3.86
N LYS A 324 39.60 -23.96 -2.65
CA LYS A 324 39.38 -22.86 -1.68
C LYS A 324 37.98 -22.76 -1.06
N MET A 325 37.26 -23.88 -0.88
CA MET A 325 36.10 -23.89 0.01
C MET A 325 36.54 -23.90 1.47
N ASN A 326 35.85 -23.11 2.31
CA ASN A 326 36.01 -23.20 3.77
C ASN A 326 35.70 -24.66 4.20
N PRO A 327 36.48 -25.28 5.11
CA PRO A 327 36.23 -26.65 5.56
C PRO A 327 34.83 -26.87 6.20
N SER A 328 34.08 -25.82 6.51
CA SER A 328 32.65 -25.92 6.83
C SER A 328 31.83 -26.37 5.61
N VAL A 329 30.93 -27.31 5.86
CA VAL A 329 29.91 -27.79 4.92
C VAL A 329 29.15 -26.61 4.29
N GLN A 330 29.16 -26.47 2.96
CA GLN A 330 28.34 -25.48 2.25
C GLN A 330 27.03 -26.13 1.81
N TYR A 331 25.90 -25.57 2.26
CA TYR A 331 24.57 -26.03 1.85
C TYR A 331 24.07 -25.22 0.65
N GLN A 332 23.61 -25.90 -0.40
CA GLN A 332 23.00 -25.27 -1.57
C GLN A 332 21.50 -25.61 -1.65
N LEU A 333 20.66 -24.58 -1.73
CA LEU A 333 19.20 -24.69 -1.81
C LEU A 333 18.68 -24.64 -3.25
N ASN A 334 19.46 -24.08 -4.18
CA ASN A 334 19.10 -23.92 -5.59
C ASN A 334 20.16 -24.52 -6.54
N SER A 335 20.62 -25.74 -6.26
CA SER A 335 21.40 -26.51 -7.22
C SER A 335 20.49 -27.42 -8.03
N TYR A 336 20.55 -27.31 -9.36
CA TYR A 336 19.68 -27.98 -10.32
C TYR A 336 20.40 -28.42 -11.62
N LEU A 337 21.66 -28.04 -11.85
CA LEU A 337 22.49 -28.46 -13.00
C LEU A 337 23.85 -29.01 -12.54
N GLU A 338 24.55 -29.68 -13.47
CA GLU A 338 25.99 -29.85 -13.33
C GLU A 338 26.73 -28.58 -13.74
N ASP A 339 27.82 -28.26 -13.05
CA ASP A 339 28.67 -27.10 -13.34
C ASP A 339 29.51 -27.19 -14.64
N TYR A 340 29.33 -28.25 -15.42
CA TYR A 340 30.05 -28.49 -16.67
C TYR A 340 29.18 -29.16 -17.73
N THR A 341 29.60 -29.04 -18.99
CA THR A 341 28.95 -29.71 -20.12
C THR A 341 30.00 -30.37 -21.03
N ASN A 342 29.53 -31.04 -22.08
CA ASN A 342 30.41 -31.62 -23.10
C ASN A 342 30.79 -30.61 -24.20
N GLU A 343 30.41 -29.34 -24.05
CA GLU A 343 30.72 -28.30 -25.04
C GLU A 343 32.15 -27.81 -24.86
N PRO A 344 32.91 -27.59 -25.95
CA PRO A 344 34.29 -27.12 -25.86
C PRO A 344 34.42 -25.84 -25.03
N GLY A 345 35.37 -25.80 -24.10
CA GLY A 345 35.54 -24.70 -23.15
C GLY A 345 34.62 -24.75 -21.93
N CYS A 346 33.71 -25.73 -21.84
CA CYS A 346 32.82 -25.96 -20.69
C CYS A 346 33.08 -27.29 -19.97
N GLU A 347 34.23 -27.91 -20.18
CA GLU A 347 34.55 -29.23 -19.69
C GLU A 347 34.69 -29.27 -18.15
N ALA A 348 34.53 -30.47 -17.60
CA ALA A 348 34.78 -30.75 -16.19
C ALA A 348 36.23 -30.38 -15.83
N LYS A 349 36.39 -29.51 -14.84
CA LYS A 349 37.69 -29.08 -14.31
C LYS A 349 37.59 -28.79 -12.82
N THR A 350 38.73 -28.73 -12.15
CA THR A 350 38.80 -28.12 -10.82
C THR A 350 38.56 -26.61 -10.96
N MET A 351 37.66 -26.06 -10.16
CA MET A 351 37.28 -24.63 -10.16
C MET A 351 37.05 -24.12 -8.74
N THR A 352 36.68 -22.89 -8.52
CA THR A 352 36.20 -22.36 -7.23
C THR A 352 34.67 -22.39 -7.21
N ALA A 353 34.03 -22.32 -6.03
CA ALA A 353 32.57 -22.26 -5.94
C ALA A 353 31.96 -21.07 -6.73
N PRO A 354 32.53 -19.86 -6.64
CA PRO A 354 32.15 -18.75 -7.51
C PRO A 354 32.25 -19.03 -9.01
N GLU A 355 33.36 -19.63 -9.45
CA GLU A 355 33.56 -19.94 -10.87
C GLU A 355 32.52 -20.94 -11.38
N ALA A 356 32.08 -21.86 -10.54
CA ALA A 356 31.05 -22.85 -10.85
C ALA A 356 29.63 -22.25 -10.93
N GLU A 357 29.25 -21.44 -9.94
CA GLU A 357 27.94 -20.75 -9.94
C GLU A 357 27.78 -19.89 -11.19
N MET A 358 28.83 -19.12 -11.50
CA MET A 358 28.75 -18.10 -12.53
C MET A 358 28.85 -18.66 -13.95
N ARG A 359 29.35 -19.86 -14.18
CA ARG A 359 29.74 -20.30 -15.53
C ARG A 359 28.55 -20.36 -16.50
N ALA A 360 28.47 -19.45 -17.48
CA ALA A 360 27.32 -19.34 -18.38
C ALA A 360 27.09 -20.60 -19.24
N CYS A 361 28.16 -21.32 -19.57
CA CYS A 361 28.09 -22.47 -20.47
C CYS A 361 27.33 -23.67 -19.88
N LYS A 362 27.13 -23.76 -18.56
CA LYS A 362 26.33 -24.83 -17.94
C LYS A 362 24.85 -24.76 -18.31
N TYR A 363 24.38 -23.56 -18.69
CA TYR A 363 23.03 -23.34 -19.16
C TYR A 363 22.81 -23.75 -20.63
N TYR A 364 23.87 -24.14 -21.35
CA TYR A 364 23.77 -24.59 -22.75
C TYR A 364 24.00 -26.08 -22.87
N LYS A 365 22.96 -26.83 -23.28
CA LYS A 365 22.97 -28.30 -23.42
C LYS A 365 23.57 -29.00 -22.17
N SER A 366 23.00 -28.70 -21.01
CA SER A 366 23.44 -29.38 -19.78
C SER A 366 23.38 -30.89 -19.94
N THR A 367 24.39 -31.57 -19.38
CA THR A 367 24.53 -33.02 -19.49
C THR A 367 23.69 -33.77 -18.45
N ARG A 368 23.40 -33.11 -17.33
CA ARG A 368 22.56 -33.64 -16.24
C ARG A 368 21.87 -32.48 -15.51
N TYR A 369 20.71 -32.78 -14.95
CA TYR A 369 19.91 -31.84 -14.18
C TYR A 369 19.09 -32.59 -13.13
N SER A 370 18.64 -31.87 -12.10
CA SER A 370 17.80 -32.41 -11.02
C SER A 370 16.65 -31.46 -10.73
N VAL A 371 15.43 -32.00 -10.64
CA VAL A 371 14.23 -31.25 -10.31
C VAL A 371 13.70 -31.75 -8.97
N THR A 372 13.47 -30.82 -8.07
CA THR A 372 12.84 -31.05 -6.77
C THR A 372 11.45 -30.44 -6.77
N THR A 373 10.51 -31.08 -6.09
CA THR A 373 9.20 -30.49 -5.86
C THR A 373 9.25 -29.43 -4.77
N TYR A 374 10.14 -29.57 -3.79
CA TYR A 374 10.44 -28.62 -2.72
C TYR A 374 11.81 -28.94 -2.08
N ASN A 375 12.45 -27.93 -1.48
CA ASN A 375 13.63 -28.08 -0.61
C ASN A 375 13.30 -27.72 0.85
N ASP A 376 14.31 -27.61 1.72
CA ASP A 376 14.13 -27.29 3.16
C ASP A 376 13.43 -25.94 3.42
N VAL A 377 13.43 -25.02 2.45
CA VAL A 377 12.69 -23.74 2.53
C VAL A 377 11.34 -23.78 1.81
N GLY A 378 10.92 -24.95 1.34
CA GLY A 378 9.64 -25.14 0.68
C GLY A 378 9.57 -24.46 -0.68
N ILE A 379 10.67 -24.32 -1.43
CA ILE A 379 10.67 -23.76 -2.79
C ILE A 379 11.29 -24.79 -3.75
N PRO A 380 10.69 -25.06 -4.93
CA PRO A 380 11.31 -25.89 -5.96
C PRO A 380 12.62 -25.27 -6.46
N ASN A 381 13.65 -26.09 -6.65
CA ASN A 381 14.88 -25.64 -7.31
C ASN A 381 14.65 -25.30 -8.80
N GLY A 382 15.52 -24.46 -9.35
CA GLY A 382 15.50 -24.08 -10.75
C GLY A 382 15.75 -22.58 -10.99
N PRO A 383 15.66 -22.14 -12.25
CA PRO A 383 15.98 -20.77 -12.64
C PRO A 383 14.95 -19.74 -12.15
N ASN A 384 13.79 -20.20 -11.66
CA ASN A 384 12.73 -19.37 -11.08
C ASN A 384 12.74 -19.40 -9.54
N PHE A 385 13.79 -19.90 -8.90
CA PHE A 385 13.88 -19.92 -7.43
C PHE A 385 13.66 -18.52 -6.84
N GLY A 386 12.77 -18.40 -5.85
CA GLY A 386 12.34 -17.12 -5.28
C GLY A 386 11.25 -16.37 -6.09
N CYS A 387 10.91 -16.81 -7.30
CA CYS A 387 9.78 -16.29 -8.07
C CYS A 387 8.51 -17.14 -7.80
N THR A 388 7.90 -16.92 -6.64
CA THR A 388 6.76 -17.73 -6.16
C THR A 388 5.40 -17.02 -6.31
N SER A 389 5.40 -15.72 -6.57
CA SER A 389 4.17 -14.93 -6.76
C SER A 389 3.44 -15.32 -8.05
N LYS A 390 2.10 -15.30 -8.02
CA LYS A 390 1.31 -15.35 -9.25
C LYS A 390 1.51 -14.07 -10.09
N PRO A 391 1.39 -14.15 -11.43
CA PRO A 391 1.40 -12.97 -12.27
C PRO A 391 0.39 -11.91 -11.83
N LEU A 392 0.83 -10.65 -11.75
CA LEU A 392 -0.03 -9.53 -11.43
C LEU A 392 -1.10 -9.31 -12.50
N GLN A 393 -2.22 -8.71 -12.09
CA GLN A 393 -3.24 -8.19 -12.98
C GLN A 393 -3.14 -6.67 -13.00
N THR A 394 -2.86 -6.09 -14.17
CA THR A 394 -2.87 -4.63 -14.37
C THR A 394 -4.30 -4.05 -14.28
N LEU A 395 -4.45 -2.73 -14.39
CA LEU A 395 -5.75 -2.07 -14.24
C LEU A 395 -6.83 -2.65 -15.17
N THR A 396 -7.91 -3.15 -14.58
CA THR A 396 -9.06 -3.70 -15.30
C THR A 396 -10.36 -3.41 -14.55
N ASN A 397 -11.49 -3.48 -15.25
CA ASN A 397 -12.84 -3.50 -14.66
C ASN A 397 -13.49 -4.90 -14.70
N ASP A 398 -12.75 -5.92 -15.14
CA ASP A 398 -13.21 -7.31 -15.17
C ASP A 398 -13.12 -7.93 -13.76
N THR A 399 -14.25 -7.91 -13.06
CA THR A 399 -14.34 -8.48 -11.71
C THR A 399 -14.16 -9.99 -11.66
N ALA A 400 -14.49 -10.72 -12.74
CA ALA A 400 -14.31 -12.16 -12.79
C ALA A 400 -12.82 -12.51 -12.88
N LYS A 401 -12.07 -11.76 -13.70
CA LYS A 401 -10.61 -11.91 -13.81
C LYS A 401 -9.91 -11.58 -12.49
N LEU A 402 -10.32 -10.50 -11.83
CA LEU A 402 -9.79 -10.11 -10.51
C LEU A 402 -10.03 -11.21 -9.47
N LYS A 403 -11.26 -11.71 -9.36
CA LYS A 403 -11.62 -12.75 -8.39
C LYS A 403 -10.94 -14.09 -8.67
N SER A 404 -10.81 -14.47 -9.94
CA SER A 404 -10.07 -15.67 -10.36
C SER A 404 -8.59 -15.61 -9.97
N LEU A 405 -7.94 -14.46 -10.15
CA LEU A 405 -6.57 -14.26 -9.67
C LEU A 405 -6.48 -14.39 -8.15
N ILE A 406 -7.43 -13.77 -7.41
CA ILE A 406 -7.47 -13.87 -5.95
C ILE A 406 -7.61 -15.31 -5.49
N ASP A 407 -8.53 -16.08 -6.08
CA ASP A 407 -8.73 -17.50 -5.73
C ASP A 407 -7.51 -18.37 -6.02
N GLY A 408 -6.69 -17.98 -7.00
CA GLY A 408 -5.46 -18.68 -7.38
C GLY A 408 -4.22 -18.35 -6.54
N LEU A 409 -4.30 -17.43 -5.57
CA LEU A 409 -3.16 -17.07 -4.72
C LEU A 409 -2.78 -18.20 -3.77
N GLY A 410 -1.48 -18.39 -3.55
CA GLY A 410 -0.93 -19.43 -2.67
C GLY A 410 0.24 -18.90 -1.82
N PRO A 411 0.38 -19.35 -0.56
CA PRO A 411 1.35 -18.81 0.39
C PRO A 411 2.73 -19.47 0.25
N LEU A 412 3.67 -18.84 -0.47
CA LEU A 412 5.01 -19.37 -0.71
C LEU A 412 6.08 -18.28 -0.89
N GLY A 413 7.27 -18.50 -0.33
CA GLY A 413 8.43 -17.61 -0.48
C GLY A 413 8.62 -16.62 0.68
N SER A 414 9.66 -15.81 0.59
CA SER A 414 10.04 -14.79 1.59
C SER A 414 9.32 -13.46 1.32
N THR A 415 9.20 -12.61 2.32
CA THR A 415 8.41 -11.37 2.25
C THR A 415 9.22 -10.17 1.79
N ASN A 416 8.93 -9.66 0.59
CA ASN A 416 9.46 -8.37 0.10
C ASN A 416 8.31 -7.37 -0.10
N ILE A 417 7.93 -6.69 0.99
CA ILE A 417 6.87 -5.66 1.02
C ILE A 417 7.21 -4.50 0.07
N PHE A 418 8.49 -4.15 -0.01
CA PHE A 418 8.96 -3.10 -0.91
C PHE A 418 8.62 -3.38 -2.37
N GLU A 419 8.90 -4.60 -2.87
CA GLU A 419 8.53 -4.98 -4.24
C GLU A 419 7.03 -5.01 -4.46
N GLY A 420 6.26 -5.56 -3.51
CA GLY A 420 4.80 -5.54 -3.57
C GLY A 420 4.24 -4.13 -3.70
N PHE A 421 4.74 -3.20 -2.89
CA PHE A 421 4.34 -1.79 -2.94
C PHE A 421 4.75 -1.11 -4.24
N MET A 422 6.01 -1.28 -4.67
CA MET A 422 6.50 -0.65 -5.88
C MET A 422 5.76 -1.15 -7.12
N TRP A 423 5.53 -2.45 -7.26
CA TRP A 423 4.75 -2.97 -8.39
C TRP A 423 3.29 -2.53 -8.36
N ALA A 424 2.67 -2.40 -7.19
CA ALA A 424 1.34 -1.79 -7.05
C ALA A 424 1.31 -0.32 -7.48
N TRP A 425 2.36 0.44 -7.20
CA TRP A 425 2.48 1.80 -7.72
C TRP A 425 2.64 1.80 -9.24
N ARG A 426 3.46 0.90 -9.80
CA ARG A 426 3.68 0.80 -11.26
C ARG A 426 2.40 0.48 -12.04
N THR A 427 1.50 -0.35 -11.51
CA THR A 427 0.22 -0.70 -12.19
C THR A 427 -0.75 0.47 -12.33
N ILE A 428 -0.69 1.45 -11.42
CA ILE A 428 -1.54 2.66 -11.44
C ILE A 428 -0.80 3.91 -11.92
N SER A 429 0.44 3.75 -12.37
CA SER A 429 1.27 4.85 -12.85
C SER A 429 0.94 5.23 -14.31
N PRO A 430 0.88 6.53 -14.64
CA PRO A 430 0.89 7.02 -16.01
C PRO A 430 2.29 6.99 -16.66
N LEU A 431 3.36 6.91 -15.86
CA LEU A 431 4.75 7.03 -16.34
C LEU A 431 5.48 5.69 -16.41
N SER A 432 5.09 4.71 -15.59
CA SER A 432 5.83 3.46 -15.46
C SER A 432 5.60 2.51 -16.65
N VAL A 433 6.16 1.31 -16.55
CA VAL A 433 6.22 0.26 -17.57
C VAL A 433 4.87 -0.13 -18.19
N PHE A 434 3.76 0.07 -17.48
CA PHE A 434 2.42 -0.19 -18.02
C PHE A 434 1.78 1.06 -18.63
N GLY A 435 2.04 2.24 -18.07
CA GLY A 435 1.46 3.52 -18.53
C GLY A 435 -0.08 3.55 -18.60
N GLN A 436 -0.76 2.73 -17.80
CA GLN A 436 -2.23 2.54 -17.89
C GLN A 436 -3.03 3.49 -16.99
N GLY A 437 -2.37 4.11 -16.00
CA GLY A 437 -2.99 5.06 -15.10
C GLY A 437 -3.17 6.44 -15.74
N VAL A 438 -4.11 7.22 -15.26
CA VAL A 438 -4.21 8.64 -15.65
C VAL A 438 -3.06 9.49 -15.07
N ALA A 439 -2.88 10.70 -15.58
CA ALA A 439 -1.85 11.63 -15.11
C ALA A 439 -1.97 11.91 -13.59
N TYR A 440 -0.85 12.14 -12.90
CA TYR A 440 -0.85 12.39 -11.44
C TYR A 440 -1.49 13.72 -11.02
N ASN A 441 -1.59 14.67 -11.94
CA ASN A 441 -2.27 15.95 -11.72
C ASN A 441 -3.76 15.89 -12.08
N ASP A 442 -4.28 14.73 -12.48
CA ASP A 442 -5.71 14.53 -12.73
C ASP A 442 -6.48 14.63 -11.41
N THR A 443 -7.45 15.54 -11.36
CA THR A 443 -8.27 15.78 -10.16
C THR A 443 -9.59 15.00 -10.18
N THR A 444 -9.89 14.31 -11.28
CA THR A 444 -11.13 13.56 -11.51
C THR A 444 -11.02 12.09 -11.14
N VAL A 445 -9.81 11.53 -11.23
CA VAL A 445 -9.51 10.15 -10.81
C VAL A 445 -8.64 10.15 -9.57
N ARG A 446 -9.03 9.39 -8.56
CA ARG A 446 -8.22 9.22 -7.35
C ARG A 446 -7.43 7.91 -7.40
N LYS A 447 -6.13 7.99 -7.11
CA LYS A 447 -5.24 6.83 -7.07
C LYS A 447 -5.11 6.31 -5.64
N VAL A 448 -5.26 5.00 -5.48
CA VAL A 448 -5.21 4.35 -4.17
C VAL A 448 -4.32 3.11 -4.24
N ILE A 449 -3.45 2.93 -3.26
CA ILE A 449 -2.74 1.68 -2.99
C ILE A 449 -3.28 1.11 -1.68
N VAL A 450 -3.71 -0.15 -1.70
CA VAL A 450 -4.03 -0.94 -0.51
C VAL A 450 -2.94 -2.00 -0.39
N LEU A 451 -2.07 -1.85 0.60
CA LEU A 451 -0.99 -2.79 0.90
C LEU A 451 -1.41 -3.70 2.06
N MET A 452 -1.40 -5.01 1.83
CA MET A 452 -1.68 -6.00 2.87
C MET A 452 -0.48 -6.93 3.06
N THR A 453 -0.10 -7.17 4.31
CA THR A 453 0.93 -8.15 4.72
C THR A 453 0.61 -8.73 6.09
N ASP A 454 1.08 -9.94 6.39
CA ASP A 454 0.95 -10.58 7.69
C ASP A 454 2.26 -10.64 8.48
N GLY A 455 3.30 -9.95 8.01
CA GLY A 455 4.63 -10.02 8.58
C GLY A 455 5.44 -8.75 8.38
N PHE A 456 6.73 -8.95 8.11
CA PHE A 456 7.73 -7.91 7.93
C PHE A 456 8.63 -8.27 6.75
N ASN A 457 9.38 -7.30 6.25
CA ASN A 457 10.35 -7.59 5.20
C ASN A 457 11.37 -8.62 5.68
N SER A 458 11.56 -9.67 4.88
CA SER A 458 12.53 -10.73 5.14
C SER A 458 13.37 -10.96 3.90
N TRP A 459 14.68 -10.94 4.09
CA TRP A 459 15.64 -11.41 3.11
C TRP A 459 16.62 -12.33 3.85
N ASN A 460 16.34 -13.63 3.76
CA ASN A 460 16.96 -14.63 4.61
C ASN A 460 18.47 -14.70 4.33
N THR A 461 19.26 -14.35 5.34
CA THR A 461 20.71 -14.53 5.35
C THR A 461 21.06 -15.98 5.70
N ASN A 462 22.27 -16.39 5.35
CA ASN A 462 22.81 -17.70 5.71
C ASN A 462 22.68 -18.04 7.20
N ALA A 463 22.79 -17.02 8.07
CA ALA A 463 22.69 -17.19 9.52
C ALA A 463 21.31 -17.73 9.96
N THR A 464 20.22 -17.29 9.34
CA THR A 464 18.87 -17.72 9.70
C THR A 464 18.50 -19.06 9.08
N ILE A 465 18.92 -19.30 7.85
CA ILE A 465 18.72 -20.59 7.18
C ILE A 465 19.41 -21.69 8.00
N ALA A 466 20.60 -21.42 8.55
CA ALA A 466 21.32 -22.34 9.44
C ALA A 466 20.57 -22.63 10.75
N ALA A 467 19.92 -21.62 11.33
CA ALA A 467 19.18 -21.76 12.57
C ALA A 467 17.86 -22.57 12.41
N SER A 468 17.16 -22.45 11.27
CA SER A 468 15.86 -23.10 11.05
C SER A 468 15.92 -24.59 10.74
N SER A 469 17.09 -25.08 10.37
CA SER A 469 17.32 -26.38 9.72
C SER A 469 18.21 -27.31 10.54
N GLY A 470 18.97 -26.77 11.50
CA GLY A 470 19.89 -27.53 12.35
C GLY A 470 21.23 -27.89 11.68
N PHE A 471 21.54 -27.35 10.49
CA PHE A 471 22.84 -27.52 9.82
C PHE A 471 23.55 -26.16 9.61
N ASP A 472 24.84 -26.15 9.26
CA ASP A 472 25.61 -24.92 8.97
C ASP A 472 25.39 -24.48 7.50
N PHE A 473 24.40 -23.63 7.23
CA PHE A 473 24.00 -23.20 5.86
C PHE A 473 24.82 -22.00 5.34
N ARG A 474 26.15 -22.09 5.37
CA ARG A 474 26.99 -21.02 4.79
C ARG A 474 27.29 -21.30 3.32
N ASN A 475 26.47 -20.74 2.42
CA ASN A 475 26.80 -20.66 1.00
C ASN A 475 27.68 -19.42 0.70
N ILE A 476 28.17 -19.29 -0.53
CA ILE A 476 29.04 -18.17 -0.94
C ILE A 476 28.30 -16.84 -1.13
N ASN A 477 26.97 -16.86 -1.12
CA ASN A 477 26.12 -15.74 -1.51
C ASN A 477 25.60 -14.90 -0.33
N ASP A 478 25.83 -15.37 0.89
CA ASP A 478 25.36 -14.79 2.17
C ASP A 478 23.83 -14.74 2.36
N SER A 479 23.04 -15.15 1.37
CA SER A 479 21.57 -15.12 1.41
C SER A 479 20.89 -16.11 0.46
N LEU A 480 19.57 -16.26 0.61
CA LEU A 480 18.71 -16.74 -0.48
C LEU A 480 18.65 -15.74 -1.63
N PHE A 481 18.42 -16.25 -2.83
CA PHE A 481 18.13 -15.43 -4.01
C PHE A 481 16.70 -14.86 -3.95
N GLY A 482 16.55 -13.60 -4.37
CA GLY A 482 15.26 -12.94 -4.51
C GLY A 482 15.30 -11.85 -5.58
N SER A 483 14.29 -10.99 -5.64
CA SER A 483 14.27 -9.83 -6.57
C SER A 483 15.49 -8.90 -6.41
N MET A 484 16.02 -8.80 -5.19
CA MET A 484 17.23 -8.02 -4.89
C MET A 484 18.52 -8.70 -5.38
N GLY A 485 18.45 -9.94 -5.86
CA GLY A 485 19.59 -10.82 -6.11
C GLY A 485 20.07 -11.50 -4.83
N TYR A 486 21.37 -11.80 -4.77
CA TYR A 486 22.06 -12.21 -3.54
C TYR A 486 22.63 -10.99 -2.78
N ILE A 487 22.89 -11.15 -1.49
CA ILE A 487 23.63 -10.13 -0.71
C ILE A 487 25.06 -9.99 -1.27
N THR A 488 25.71 -11.11 -1.53
CA THR A 488 27.01 -11.21 -2.18
C THR A 488 26.87 -12.06 -3.45
N ASN A 489 27.20 -11.50 -4.59
CA ASN A 489 27.22 -12.22 -5.86
C ASN A 489 28.47 -13.09 -5.96
N GLY A 490 28.48 -14.09 -6.86
CA GLY A 490 29.62 -14.98 -7.05
C GLY A 490 30.94 -14.24 -7.33
N ASN A 491 30.89 -13.12 -8.07
CA ASN A 491 32.08 -12.30 -8.35
C ASN A 491 32.52 -11.38 -7.19
N GLY A 492 31.88 -11.46 -6.03
CA GLY A 492 32.15 -10.65 -4.85
C GLY A 492 31.49 -9.26 -4.84
N THR A 493 30.77 -8.86 -5.90
CA THR A 493 29.96 -7.63 -5.87
C THR A 493 28.83 -7.77 -4.84
N LYS A 494 28.50 -6.67 -4.14
CA LYS A 494 27.51 -6.68 -3.05
C LYS A 494 26.27 -5.87 -3.41
N VAL A 495 25.14 -6.20 -2.79
CA VAL A 495 23.87 -5.45 -2.96
C VAL A 495 23.98 -3.99 -2.54
N SER A 496 24.83 -3.67 -1.56
CA SER A 496 25.11 -2.29 -1.15
C SER A 496 25.85 -1.48 -2.22
N GLY A 497 26.26 -2.11 -3.32
CA GLY A 497 27.02 -1.52 -4.40
C GLY A 497 28.52 -1.75 -4.26
N SER A 498 29.23 -1.31 -5.28
CA SER A 498 30.70 -1.27 -5.40
C SER A 498 31.09 -0.03 -6.21
N SER A 499 32.39 0.23 -6.36
CA SER A 499 32.86 1.30 -7.25
C SER A 499 32.47 1.09 -8.72
N ALA A 500 32.17 -0.17 -9.12
CA ALA A 500 31.83 -0.53 -10.49
C ALA A 500 30.32 -0.70 -10.74
N LEU A 501 29.51 -0.82 -9.69
CA LEU A 501 28.09 -1.16 -9.79
C LEU A 501 27.32 -0.49 -8.65
N ALA A 502 26.32 0.32 -8.96
CA ALA A 502 25.54 1.03 -7.95
C ALA A 502 24.86 0.06 -6.95
N GLY A 503 24.55 0.56 -5.75
CA GLY A 503 23.79 -0.21 -4.77
C GLY A 503 22.32 -0.33 -5.14
N ARG A 504 21.64 -1.34 -4.60
CA ARG A 504 20.18 -1.47 -4.61
C ARG A 504 19.53 -1.01 -3.29
N LEU A 505 20.35 -0.72 -2.29
CA LEU A 505 19.90 -0.25 -0.98
C LEU A 505 19.97 1.29 -0.88
N VAL A 506 19.17 1.85 0.02
CA VAL A 506 19.22 3.28 0.34
C VAL A 506 20.64 3.67 0.77
N THR A 507 21.13 4.80 0.25
CA THR A 507 22.49 5.27 0.56
C THR A 507 22.66 5.46 2.08
N GLY A 508 23.76 4.92 2.64
CA GLY A 508 24.05 4.99 4.07
C GLY A 508 23.45 3.88 4.93
N THR A 509 22.64 2.97 4.35
CA THR A 509 22.29 1.71 5.02
C THR A 509 23.50 0.78 5.05
N ALA A 510 23.68 0.07 6.17
CA ALA A 510 24.77 -0.90 6.30
C ALA A 510 24.60 -2.05 5.31
N SER A 511 25.71 -2.59 4.81
CA SER A 511 25.67 -3.86 4.06
C SER A 511 25.08 -4.95 4.96
N PRO A 512 23.99 -5.62 4.55
CA PRO A 512 23.38 -6.64 5.37
C PRO A 512 24.33 -7.80 5.65
N ALA A 513 24.54 -8.12 6.92
CA ALA A 513 25.28 -9.30 7.38
C ALA A 513 24.44 -10.16 8.36
N SER A 514 23.19 -9.77 8.59
CA SER A 514 22.21 -10.46 9.43
C SER A 514 20.81 -10.15 8.94
N ASP A 515 19.83 -10.98 9.30
CA ASP A 515 18.43 -10.77 8.95
C ASP A 515 17.86 -9.44 9.46
N ALA A 516 18.29 -9.01 10.65
CA ALA A 516 17.88 -7.72 11.20
C ALA A 516 18.35 -6.56 10.29
N GLN A 517 19.61 -6.58 9.86
CA GLN A 517 20.12 -5.57 8.94
C GLN A 517 19.49 -5.66 7.54
N ALA A 518 19.22 -6.88 7.05
CA ALA A 518 18.57 -7.09 5.77
C ALA A 518 17.14 -6.53 5.78
N ARG A 519 16.40 -6.79 6.86
CA ARG A 519 15.09 -6.20 7.12
C ARG A 519 15.17 -4.69 7.22
N ASP A 520 16.08 -4.13 8.02
CA ASP A 520 16.21 -2.67 8.18
C ASP A 520 16.43 -1.97 6.84
N ALA A 521 17.23 -2.58 5.95
CA ALA A 521 17.49 -2.08 4.61
C ALA A 521 16.24 -2.12 3.70
N LEU A 522 15.47 -3.22 3.72
CA LEU A 522 14.21 -3.32 2.98
C LEU A 522 13.11 -2.40 3.56
N ASP A 523 13.06 -2.24 4.88
CA ASP A 523 12.13 -1.32 5.55
C ASP A 523 12.46 0.15 5.20
N ALA A 524 13.74 0.49 5.06
CA ALA A 524 14.17 1.81 4.57
C ALA A 524 13.69 2.07 3.14
N LEU A 525 13.89 1.11 2.22
CA LEU A 525 13.37 1.19 0.84
C LEU A 525 11.84 1.32 0.82
N THR A 526 11.14 0.52 1.62
CA THR A 526 9.68 0.57 1.75
C THR A 526 9.21 1.96 2.18
N ARG A 527 9.81 2.54 3.24
CA ARG A 527 9.45 3.88 3.73
C ARG A 527 9.68 4.97 2.68
N GLU A 528 10.79 4.91 1.96
CA GLU A 528 11.11 5.89 0.92
C GLU A 528 10.14 5.78 -0.26
N ALA A 529 9.82 4.56 -0.72
CA ALA A 529 8.82 4.31 -1.74
C ALA A 529 7.43 4.85 -1.35
N CYS A 530 6.97 4.58 -0.13
CA CYS A 530 5.69 5.10 0.35
C CYS A 530 5.69 6.63 0.40
N THR A 531 6.80 7.25 0.82
CA THR A 531 6.96 8.70 0.83
C THR A 531 6.87 9.28 -0.58
N ASN A 532 7.57 8.67 -1.55
CA ASN A 532 7.57 9.12 -2.94
C ASN A 532 6.19 8.95 -3.61
N ALA A 533 5.49 7.85 -3.35
CA ALA A 533 4.13 7.63 -3.84
C ALA A 533 3.14 8.67 -3.28
N LYS A 534 3.22 8.96 -1.97
CA LYS A 534 2.39 9.99 -1.31
C LYS A 534 2.63 11.38 -1.91
N ALA A 535 3.89 11.71 -2.24
CA ALA A 535 4.24 12.95 -2.92
C ALA A 535 3.61 13.10 -4.33
N ARG A 536 3.15 11.99 -4.95
CA ARG A 536 2.42 11.97 -6.22
C ARG A 536 0.89 11.91 -6.03
N ASN A 537 0.37 12.33 -4.88
CA ASN A 537 -1.07 12.34 -4.54
C ASN A 537 -1.74 10.95 -4.55
N ILE A 538 -0.98 9.89 -4.28
CA ILE A 538 -1.53 8.54 -4.11
C ILE A 538 -1.92 8.34 -2.64
N ALA A 539 -3.16 7.94 -2.39
CA ALA A 539 -3.59 7.54 -1.06
C ALA A 539 -3.14 6.10 -0.78
N VAL A 540 -2.40 5.90 0.32
CA VAL A 540 -1.87 4.61 0.75
C VAL A 540 -2.62 4.16 2.00
N PHE A 541 -3.23 2.98 1.91
CA PHE A 541 -3.82 2.26 3.03
C PHE A 541 -2.99 1.00 3.28
N THR A 542 -2.79 0.66 4.55
CA THR A 542 -2.02 -0.53 4.92
C THR A 542 -2.82 -1.42 5.87
N ILE A 543 -2.73 -2.73 5.69
CA ILE A 543 -3.37 -3.71 6.56
C ILE A 543 -2.31 -4.71 7.04
N GLY A 544 -2.02 -4.71 8.34
CA GLY A 544 -1.21 -5.73 8.99
C GLY A 544 -2.10 -6.86 9.52
N PHE A 545 -1.93 -8.08 9.02
CA PHE A 545 -2.69 -9.24 9.50
C PHE A 545 -1.94 -10.01 10.59
N SER A 546 -2.15 -9.61 11.84
CA SER A 546 -1.42 -10.08 13.02
C SER A 546 -2.31 -10.95 13.91
N VAL A 547 -2.24 -12.28 13.79
CA VAL A 547 -3.06 -13.21 14.59
C VAL A 547 -2.36 -13.57 15.90
N PRO A 548 -3.07 -13.91 16.99
CA PRO A 548 -2.45 -14.14 18.31
C PRO A 548 -1.30 -15.17 18.34
N ASN A 549 -1.39 -16.21 17.49
CA ASN A 549 -0.39 -17.28 17.44
C ASN A 549 0.74 -17.01 16.43
N ASP A 550 0.66 -15.91 15.68
CA ASP A 550 1.65 -15.49 14.69
C ASP A 550 1.57 -13.96 14.50
N PRO A 551 1.98 -13.20 15.54
CA PRO A 551 1.81 -11.76 15.56
C PRO A 551 2.86 -11.05 14.71
N ILE A 552 2.47 -9.93 14.11
CA ILE A 552 3.43 -8.97 13.53
C ILE A 552 4.08 -8.23 14.68
N ASP A 553 5.41 -8.12 14.65
CA ASP A 553 6.12 -7.36 15.67
C ASP A 553 5.90 -5.85 15.55
N GLN A 554 6.33 -5.11 16.58
CA GLN A 554 6.11 -3.68 16.65
C GLN A 554 6.81 -2.90 15.53
N ALA A 555 7.96 -3.37 15.04
CA ALA A 555 8.68 -2.70 13.97
C ALA A 555 7.93 -2.83 12.62
N GLY A 556 7.31 -3.99 12.35
CA GLY A 556 6.46 -4.21 11.19
C GLY A 556 5.17 -3.38 11.26
N ILE A 557 4.54 -3.32 12.43
CA ILE A 557 3.37 -2.44 12.65
C ILE A 557 3.73 -0.97 12.43
N ASN A 558 4.89 -0.52 12.93
CA ASN A 558 5.37 0.84 12.71
C ASN A 558 5.63 1.11 11.23
N LEU A 559 6.25 0.17 10.50
CA LEU A 559 6.48 0.30 9.06
C LEU A 559 5.16 0.55 8.30
N LEU A 560 4.13 -0.27 8.55
CA LEU A 560 2.83 -0.13 7.90
C LEU A 560 2.18 1.21 8.24
N ARG A 561 2.20 1.59 9.51
CA ARG A 561 1.67 2.88 9.98
C ARG A 561 2.37 4.06 9.30
N ASP A 562 3.68 4.02 9.16
CA ASP A 562 4.48 5.10 8.58
C ASP A 562 4.34 5.15 7.04
N CYS A 563 4.08 4.00 6.40
CA CYS A 563 3.80 3.91 4.97
C CYS A 563 2.44 4.52 4.60
N ALA A 564 1.40 4.31 5.41
CA ALA A 564 0.06 4.85 5.18
C ALA A 564 0.04 6.39 4.99
N THR A 565 -0.95 6.92 4.26
CA THR A 565 -1.05 8.36 4.00
C THR A 565 -1.36 9.16 5.27
N VAL A 566 -2.24 8.65 6.13
CA VAL A 566 -2.38 9.09 7.52
C VAL A 566 -2.41 7.88 8.45
N PRO A 567 -2.04 8.02 9.74
CA PRO A 567 -2.04 6.90 10.68
C PRO A 567 -3.38 6.16 10.79
N ALA A 568 -4.52 6.86 10.60
CA ALA A 568 -5.85 6.27 10.61
C ALA A 568 -6.16 5.37 9.39
N GLN A 569 -5.30 5.36 8.36
CA GLN A 569 -5.40 4.48 7.20
C GLN A 569 -4.50 3.23 7.33
N ALA A 570 -3.86 3.06 8.48
CA ALA A 570 -3.16 1.85 8.86
C ALA A 570 -4.05 1.02 9.79
N TYR A 571 -4.34 -0.21 9.37
CA TYR A 571 -5.19 -1.15 10.08
C TYR A 571 -4.36 -2.32 10.57
N VAL A 572 -4.74 -2.86 11.72
CA VAL A 572 -4.22 -4.13 12.22
C VAL A 572 -5.40 -5.07 12.42
N ALA A 573 -5.45 -6.13 11.63
CA ALA A 573 -6.44 -7.17 11.74
C ALA A 573 -5.89 -8.33 12.57
N ASN A 574 -6.62 -8.79 13.57
CA ASN A 574 -6.20 -9.89 14.45
C ASN A 574 -6.96 -11.21 14.22
N SER A 575 -7.88 -11.20 13.25
CA SER A 575 -8.71 -12.33 12.87
C SER A 575 -9.19 -12.13 11.44
N SER A 576 -9.67 -13.20 10.81
CA SER A 576 -10.28 -13.14 9.48
C SER A 576 -11.46 -12.16 9.42
N THR A 577 -12.27 -12.12 10.48
CA THR A 577 -13.39 -11.17 10.59
C THR A 577 -12.89 -9.72 10.67
N ALA A 578 -11.85 -9.45 11.47
CA ALA A 578 -11.24 -8.12 11.55
C ALA A 578 -10.58 -7.71 10.22
N LEU A 579 -10.01 -8.66 9.48
CA LEU A 579 -9.42 -8.41 8.16
C LEU A 579 -10.49 -7.99 7.15
N ILE A 580 -11.61 -8.72 7.11
CA ILE A 580 -12.76 -8.36 6.27
C ILE A 580 -13.30 -6.99 6.66
N ALA A 581 -13.40 -6.69 7.96
CA ALA A 581 -13.83 -5.38 8.45
C ALA A 581 -12.86 -4.25 8.04
N ALA A 582 -11.54 -4.49 8.06
CA ALA A 582 -10.55 -3.50 7.61
C ALA A 582 -10.73 -3.17 6.12
N PHE A 583 -10.88 -4.19 5.26
CA PHE A 583 -11.16 -3.96 3.84
C PHE A 583 -12.48 -3.23 3.61
N ASP A 584 -13.53 -3.57 4.36
CA ASP A 584 -14.83 -2.88 4.30
C ASP A 584 -14.73 -1.41 4.74
N ASP A 585 -13.99 -1.13 5.82
CA ASP A 585 -13.74 0.24 6.29
C ASP A 585 -12.92 1.06 5.31
N ILE A 586 -11.92 0.47 4.66
CA ILE A 586 -11.15 1.10 3.57
C ILE A 586 -12.10 1.43 2.42
N ALA A 587 -12.90 0.46 1.97
CA ALA A 587 -13.83 0.65 0.87
C ALA A 587 -14.86 1.75 1.17
N LYS A 588 -15.41 1.78 2.39
CA LYS A 588 -16.26 2.86 2.89
C LYS A 588 -15.54 4.20 2.91
N SER A 589 -14.32 4.26 3.45
CA SER A 589 -13.53 5.48 3.57
C SER A 589 -13.22 6.09 2.19
N ILE A 590 -12.86 5.24 1.22
CA ILE A 590 -12.64 5.66 -0.16
C ILE A 590 -13.93 6.22 -0.78
N GLY A 591 -15.10 5.64 -0.45
CA GLY A 591 -16.40 6.05 -0.96
C GLY A 591 -17.14 7.15 -0.17
N LYS A 592 -16.55 7.77 0.87
CA LYS A 592 -17.28 8.73 1.73
C LYS A 592 -17.66 10.04 1.02
N LEU A 593 -18.88 10.48 1.29
CA LEU A 593 -19.50 11.78 0.97
C LEU A 593 -18.84 12.96 1.72
N ARG A 594 -18.75 14.12 1.08
CA ARG A 594 -18.30 15.38 1.71
C ARG A 594 -19.39 16.46 1.67
N ILE A 595 -19.63 17.13 2.79
CA ILE A 595 -20.44 18.35 2.89
C ILE A 595 -19.61 19.53 2.37
N VAL A 596 -20.19 20.33 1.49
CA VAL A 596 -19.62 21.59 1.00
C VAL A 596 -20.47 22.69 1.64
N ARG A 597 -19.87 23.41 2.60
CA ARG A 597 -20.57 24.38 3.46
C ARG A 597 -21.36 25.42 2.69
#